data_AF-A0AA42YXC5-F1
#
_entry.id   AF-A0AA42YXC5-F1
#
_cell.length_a   1.000
_cell.length_b   1.000
_cell.length_c   1.000
_cell.angle_alpha   90.00
_cell.angle_beta   90.00
_cell.angle_gamma   90.00
#
_symmetry.space_group_name_H-M   'P 1'
#
loop_
_entity.id
_entity.type
_entity.pdbx_description
1 polymer ?
#
loop_
_entity_poly.entity_id
_entity_poly.type
_entity_poly.pdbx_seq_one_letter_code
_entity_poly.pdbx_strand_id
1 'polypeptide(L)' 'MDSENFKDQCNDITKEFNIQIPCMLAERVESYASKNNTTITSVIIEALDTFLRKQ' A
#
# COMPACT_ATOMS: atom_id res chain seq x y z
N MET A 1 0.70 -21.14 -14.33
CA MET A 1 0.53 -20.43 -13.04
C MET A 1 -0.86 -19.89 -13.07
N ASP A 2 -1.74 -20.59 -12.36
CA ASP A 2 -3.18 -20.41 -12.46
C ASP A 2 -3.54 -18.99 -12.06
N SER A 3 -4.13 -18.27 -13.01
CA SER A 3 -4.77 -16.98 -12.78
C SER A 3 -6.01 -17.24 -11.93
N GLU A 4 -5.81 -17.36 -10.62
CA GLU A 4 -6.91 -17.37 -9.66
C GLU A 4 -7.68 -16.06 -9.84
N ASN A 5 -8.96 -16.24 -10.17
CA ASN A 5 -9.87 -15.20 -10.55
C ASN A 5 -10.12 -14.33 -9.31
N PHE A 6 -9.40 -13.20 -9.18
CA PHE A 6 -9.57 -12.20 -8.11
C PHE A 6 -10.98 -11.58 -8.03
N LYS A 7 -11.93 -12.07 -8.82
CA LYS A 7 -13.22 -11.43 -9.07
C LYS A 7 -14.21 -11.44 -7.91
N ASP A 8 -14.01 -12.19 -6.81
CA ASP A 8 -15.06 -12.36 -5.78
C ASP A 8 -14.59 -12.53 -4.32
N GLN A 9 -13.39 -12.08 -3.93
CA GLN A 9 -12.85 -12.45 -2.59
C GLN A 9 -12.79 -11.34 -1.52
N CYS A 10 -13.22 -10.11 -1.82
CA CYS A 10 -13.34 -9.07 -0.79
C CYS A 10 -14.80 -8.97 -0.31
N ASN A 11 -15.18 -9.81 0.67
CA ASN A 11 -16.45 -9.67 1.40
C ASN A 11 -16.51 -8.34 2.17
N ASP A 12 -15.34 -7.80 2.53
CA ASP A 12 -15.12 -6.45 3.02
C ASP A 12 -14.28 -5.69 1.99
N ILE A 13 -14.71 -4.48 1.61
CA ILE A 13 -14.02 -3.63 0.64
C ILE A 13 -12.64 -3.16 1.12
N THR A 14 -12.33 -3.36 2.41
CA THR A 14 -11.04 -3.04 3.01
C THR A 14 -10.50 -4.22 3.82
N LYS A 15 -9.17 -4.33 3.87
CA LYS A 15 -8.47 -5.33 4.70
C LYS A 15 -7.29 -4.67 5.41
N GLU A 16 -7.17 -4.91 6.71
CA GLU A 16 -6.05 -4.41 7.50
C GLU A 16 -4.80 -5.29 7.28
N PHE A 17 -3.66 -4.63 7.08
CA PHE A 17 -2.35 -5.28 6.99
C PHE A 17 -1.41 -4.64 8.02
N ASN A 18 -0.94 -5.45 8.96
CA ASN A 18 0.08 -5.06 9.92
C ASN A 18 1.43 -5.58 9.43
N ILE A 19 2.32 -4.68 9.03
CA ILE A 19 3.65 -5.00 8.51
C ILE A 19 4.73 -4.24 9.27
N GLN A 20 5.88 -4.89 9.46
CA GLN A 20 7.09 -4.24 9.93
C GLN A 20 7.96 -3.89 8.74
N ILE A 21 8.37 -2.63 8.63
CA ILE A 21 9.23 -2.14 7.56
C ILE A 21 10.55 -1.60 8.14
N PRO A 22 11.64 -1.55 7.35
CA PRO A 22 12.89 -0.94 7.80
C PRO A 22 12.68 0.49 8.29
N CYS A 23 13.35 0.89 9.38
CA CYS A 23 13.18 2.21 10.00
C CYS A 23 13.40 3.35 9.00
N MET A 24 14.43 3.27 8.16
CA MET A 24 14.71 4.28 7.14
C MET A 24 13.57 4.41 6.11
N LEU A 25 12.82 3.34 5.85
CA LEU A 25 11.68 3.40 4.94
C LEU A 25 10.49 4.08 5.60
N ALA A 26 10.23 3.79 6.88
CA ALA A 26 9.21 4.49 7.67
C ALA A 26 9.49 6.00 7.70
N GLU A 27 10.71 6.41 8.05
CA GLU A 27 11.16 7.81 8.07
C GLU A 27 10.96 8.52 6.72
N ARG A 28 11.24 7.83 5.61
CA ARG A 28 11.04 8.37 4.26
C ARG A 28 9.57 8.58 3.95
N VAL A 29 8.71 7.63 4.29
CA VAL A 29 7.26 7.71 4.04
C VAL A 29 6.64 8.80 4.91
N GLU A 30 7.02 8.90 6.19
CA GLU A 30 6.59 9.95 7.11
C GLU A 30 6.99 11.34 6.61
N SER A 31 8.27 11.50 6.23
CA SER A 31 8.78 12.76 5.68
C SER A 31 8.05 13.18 4.40
N TYR A 32 7.77 12.23 3.50
CA TYR A 32 7.02 12.50 2.27
C TYR A 32 5.58 12.90 2.57
N ALA A 33 4.90 12.16 3.46
CA ALA A 33 3.52 12.42 3.83
C ALA A 33 3.36 13.83 4.44
N SER A 34 4.24 14.19 5.36
CA SER A 34 4.28 15.52 5.99
C SER A 34 4.50 16.64 4.97
N LYS A 35 5.49 16.51 4.08
CA LYS A 35 5.81 17.54 3.07
C LYS A 35 4.70 17.78 2.07
N ASN A 36 3.93 16.74 1.73
CA ASN A 36 2.89 16.80 0.71
C ASN A 36 1.47 16.94 1.29
N ASN A 37 1.34 17.18 2.61
CA ASN A 37 0.06 17.28 3.31
C ASN A 37 -0.87 16.08 3.02
N THR A 38 -0.30 14.87 3.07
CA THR A 38 -1.01 13.59 2.86
C THR A 38 -0.76 12.64 4.03
N THR A 39 -1.34 11.45 4.00
CA THR A 39 -1.19 10.43 5.06
C THR A 39 -0.22 9.33 4.64
N ILE A 40 0.44 8.71 5.62
CA ILE A 40 1.29 7.52 5.42
C ILE A 40 0.50 6.43 4.68
N THR A 41 -0.76 6.21 5.09
CA THR A 41 -1.66 5.23 4.47
C THR A 41 -1.86 5.50 2.98
N SER A 42 -2.15 6.75 2.60
CA SER A 42 -2.31 7.13 1.19
C SER A 42 -1.05 6.86 0.38
N VAL A 43 0.12 7.24 0.90
CA VAL A 43 1.41 7.00 0.24
C VAL A 43 1.66 5.51 0.03
N ILE A 44 1.38 4.68 1.03
CA ILE A 44 1.56 3.23 0.95
C ILE A 44 0.59 2.61 -0.06
N ILE A 45 -0.69 3.00 -0.04
CA ILE A 45 -1.70 2.52 -1.00
C ILE A 45 -1.31 2.88 -2.43
N GLU A 46 -0.93 4.14 -2.68
CA GLU A 46 -0.51 4.60 -4.01
C GLU A 46 0.75 3.89 -4.51
N ALA A 47 1.73 3.68 -3.62
CA ALA A 47 2.95 2.95 -3.96
C ALA A 47 2.66 1.49 -4.33
N LEU A 48 1.81 0.81 -3.54
CA LEU A 48 1.40 -0.57 -3.81
C LEU A 48 0.58 -0.68 -5.11
N ASP A 49 -0.42 0.18 -5.30
CA ASP A 49 -1.23 0.20 -6.52
C ASP A 49 -0.36 0.49 -7.77
N THR A 50 0.54 1.47 -7.67
CA THR A 50 1.49 1.79 -8.75
C THR A 50 2.43 0.62 -9.07
N PHE A 51 2.94 -0.08 -8.05
CA PHE A 51 3.83 -1.22 -8.22
C PHE A 51 3.10 -2.38 -8.91
N LEU A 52 1.88 -2.71 -8.45
CA LEU A 52 1.10 -3.84 -8.94
C LEU A 52 0.54 -3.61 -10.36
N ARG A 53 0.18 -2.37 -10.72
CA ARG A 53 -0.26 -2.03 -12.10
C ARG A 53 0.83 -2.15 -13.15
N LYS A 54 2.10 -2.18 -12.74
CA LYS A 54 3.26 -2.32 -13.64
C LYS A 54 3.68 -3.77 -13.87
N GLN A 55 2.97 -4.73 -13.26
CA GLN A 55 3.18 -6.17 -13.45
C GLN A 55 2.27 -6.73 -14.54
#